data_AF-A0A382IXP5-F1
#
_entry.id   AF-A0A382IXP5-F1
#
_cell.length_a   1.000
_cell.length_b   1.000
_cell.length_c   1.000
_cell.angle_alpha   90.00
_cell.angle_beta   90.00
_cell.angle_gamma   90.00
#
_symmetry.space_group_name_H-M   'P 1'
#
loop_
_entity.id
_entity.type
_entity.pdbx_description
1 polymer ?
#
loop_
_entity_poly.entity_id
_entity_poly.type
_entity_poly.pdbx_seq_one_letter_code
_entity_poly.pdbx_strand_id
1 'polypeptide(L)'
;PEANIQVYAVWFNMVPNDACQRVDLNLIPDPGTTQLWDEQRLAGRFFAENEGFNFGQIAYDVYYLYGTGAEWDLNPAPLVSSEYTILGKKNQLRDDINGLLGQ
;
A
#
# COMPACT_ATOMS: atom_id res chain seq x y z
N PRO A 1 11.59 -12.36 14.49
CA PRO A 1 10.93 -11.31 15.28
C PRO A 1 9.89 -10.62 14.41
N GLU A 2 8.60 -10.82 14.72
CA GLU A 2 7.49 -10.14 14.05
C GLU A 2 7.62 -8.65 14.34
N ALA A 3 8.09 -7.89 13.37
CA ALA A 3 8.09 -6.43 13.47
C ALA A 3 6.65 -5.97 13.71
N ASN A 4 6.45 -4.97 14.58
CA ASN A 4 5.12 -4.42 14.87
C ASN A 4 4.65 -3.54 13.70
N ILE A 5 4.38 -4.18 12.56
CA ILE A 5 3.93 -3.56 11.31
C ILE A 5 2.63 -4.21 10.90
N GLN A 6 1.62 -3.39 10.63
CA GLN A 6 0.39 -3.84 10.00
C GLN A 6 0.49 -3.61 8.50
N VAL A 7 0.41 -4.68 7.72
CA VAL A 7 0.44 -4.61 6.25
C VAL A 7 -0.97 -4.81 5.70
N TYR A 8 -1.38 -3.93 4.80
CA TYR A 8 -2.60 -4.07 4.00
C TYR A 8 -2.22 -4.11 2.52
N ALA A 9 -2.58 -5.18 1.82
CA ALA A 9 -2.45 -5.29 0.38
C ALA A 9 -3.83 -5.15 -0.26
N VAL A 10 -4.05 -4.05 -0.98
CA VAL A 10 -5.32 -3.75 -1.63
C VAL A 10 -5.19 -3.98 -3.13
N TRP A 11 -5.96 -4.92 -3.65
CA TRP A 11 -5.95 -5.34 -5.04
C TRP A 11 -7.10 -4.67 -5.80
N PHE A 12 -6.79 -4.18 -7.01
CA PHE A 12 -7.75 -3.51 -7.88
C PHE A 12 -7.92 -4.27 -9.19
N ASN A 13 -9.04 -4.03 -9.86
CA ASN A 13 -9.30 -4.44 -11.25
C ASN A 13 -8.80 -3.36 -12.23
N MET A 14 -7.49 -3.21 -12.43
CA MET A 14 -6.95 -2.12 -13.26
C MET A 14 -6.98 -2.41 -14.76
N VAL A 15 -6.83 -3.68 -15.15
CA VAL A 15 -6.80 -4.11 -16.55
C VAL A 15 -7.90 -5.12 -16.87
N PRO A 16 -8.27 -5.31 -18.16
CA PRO A 16 -9.24 -6.30 -18.54
C PRO A 16 -8.87 -7.70 -18.01
N ASN A 17 -9.84 -8.40 -17.44
CA ASN A 17 -9.75 -9.72 -16.82
C ASN A 17 -9.12 -9.81 -15.43
N ASP A 18 -8.80 -8.68 -14.78
CA ASP A 18 -8.53 -8.70 -13.34
C ASP A 18 -9.79 -9.11 -12.59
N ALA A 19 -9.64 -9.99 -11.60
CA ALA A 19 -10.74 -10.48 -10.78
C ALA A 19 -10.23 -10.95 -9.41
N CYS A 20 -11.05 -10.80 -8.37
CA CYS A 20 -10.74 -11.23 -7.01
C CYS A 20 -10.22 -12.68 -6.95
N GLN A 21 -10.87 -13.60 -7.67
CA GLN A 21 -10.53 -15.02 -7.70
C GLN A 21 -9.17 -15.33 -8.36
N ARG A 22 -8.55 -14.34 -9.01
CA ARG A 22 -7.25 -14.46 -9.69
C ARG A 22 -6.10 -13.84 -8.90
N VAL A 23 -6.40 -13.19 -7.77
CA VAL A 23 -5.37 -12.68 -6.87
C VAL A 23 -4.60 -13.85 -6.29
N ASP A 24 -3.29 -13.90 -6.54
CA ASP A 24 -2.41 -14.86 -5.88
C ASP A 24 -2.03 -14.33 -4.49
N LEU A 25 -2.69 -14.88 -3.47
CA LEU A 25 -2.44 -14.50 -2.08
C LEU A 25 -1.02 -14.88 -1.62
N ASN A 26 -0.29 -15.74 -2.34
CA ASN A 26 1.10 -16.06 -1.99
C ASN A 26 2.09 -14.99 -2.47
N LEU A 27 1.66 -13.99 -3.25
CA LEU A 27 2.55 -12.94 -3.75
C LEU A 27 3.13 -12.10 -2.61
N ILE A 28 2.39 -11.97 -1.51
CA ILE A 28 2.83 -11.33 -0.27
C ILE A 28 2.75 -12.39 0.83
N PRO A 29 3.82 -13.17 1.04
CA PRO A 29 3.78 -14.38 1.87
C PRO A 29 3.81 -14.09 3.38
N ASP A 30 3.83 -12.83 3.78
CA ASP A 30 3.87 -12.43 5.18
C ASP A 30 2.51 -12.71 5.87
N PRO A 31 2.45 -13.56 6.92
CA PRO A 31 1.19 -13.89 7.60
C PRO A 31 0.49 -12.71 8.26
N GLY A 32 1.21 -11.62 8.56
CA GLY A 32 0.66 -10.38 9.12
C GLY A 32 -0.07 -9.51 8.09
N THR A 33 -0.01 -9.87 6.80
CA THR A 33 -0.62 -9.09 5.72
C THR A 33 -2.11 -9.38 5.59
N THR A 34 -2.93 -8.33 5.75
CA THR A 34 -4.34 -8.37 5.38
C THR A 34 -4.49 -8.08 3.89
N GLN A 35 -5.05 -9.03 3.14
CA GLN A 35 -5.28 -8.87 1.70
C GLN A 35 -6.75 -8.54 1.41
N LEU A 36 -6.99 -7.49 0.63
CA LEU A 36 -8.31 -6.94 0.35
C LEU A 36 -8.51 -6.82 -1.16
N TRP A 37 -9.71 -7.16 -1.64
CA TRP A 37 -10.13 -6.88 -3.01
C TRP A 37 -11.04 -5.66 -3.03
N ASP A 38 -10.66 -4.64 -3.79
CA ASP A 38 -11.42 -3.41 -3.95
C ASP A 38 -11.83 -3.23 -5.42
N GLU A 39 -12.90 -3.93 -5.80
CA GLU A 39 -13.47 -3.88 -7.15
C GLU A 39 -13.90 -2.47 -7.57
N GLN A 40 -14.31 -1.68 -6.57
CA GLN A 40 -14.75 -0.32 -6.80
C GLN A 40 -13.57 0.63 -6.92
N ARG A 41 -12.35 0.26 -6.51
CA ARG A 41 -11.14 1.12 -6.50
C ARG A 41 -11.30 2.35 -5.60
N LEU A 42 -12.00 2.17 -4.47
CA LEU A 42 -12.19 3.21 -3.46
C LEU A 42 -10.86 3.68 -2.86
N ALA A 43 -9.98 2.77 -2.48
CA ALA A 43 -8.67 3.12 -1.92
C ALA A 43 -7.81 3.85 -2.97
N GLY A 44 -7.76 3.33 -4.19
CA GLY A 44 -6.98 3.96 -5.27
C GLY A 44 -7.48 5.36 -5.63
N ARG A 45 -8.80 5.60 -5.61
CA ARG A 45 -9.34 6.97 -5.77
C ARG A 45 -9.00 7.88 -4.60
N PHE A 46 -9.20 7.40 -3.37
CA PHE A 46 -8.87 8.16 -2.16
C PHE A 46 -7.41 8.64 -2.20
N PHE A 47 -6.47 7.75 -2.49
CA PHE A 47 -5.05 8.12 -2.54
C PHE A 47 -4.68 8.99 -3.74
N ALA A 48 -5.35 8.84 -4.89
CA ALA A 48 -5.17 9.75 -6.02
C ALA A 48 -5.63 11.19 -5.69
N GLU A 49 -6.67 11.33 -4.87
CA GLU A 49 -7.21 12.64 -4.46
C GLU A 49 -6.42 13.29 -3.32
N ASN A 50 -5.93 12.50 -2.36
CA ASN A 50 -5.38 13.01 -1.10
C ASN A 50 -3.85 12.91 -1.00
N GLU A 51 -3.23 11.95 -1.70
CA GLU A 51 -1.82 11.57 -1.47
C GLU A 51 -1.05 11.44 -2.81
N GLY A 52 -0.78 12.62 -3.39
CA GLY A 52 0.59 13.00 -3.75
C GLY A 52 1.15 12.60 -5.11
N PHE A 53 0.44 11.84 -5.94
CA PHE A 53 0.95 11.47 -7.25
C PHE A 53 -0.04 11.81 -8.38
N ASN A 54 0.45 12.37 -9.48
CA ASN A 54 -0.34 12.64 -10.68
C ASN A 54 -0.68 11.32 -11.44
N PHE A 55 -1.37 10.38 -10.79
CA PHE A 55 -1.76 9.08 -11.35
C PHE A 55 -3.03 9.11 -12.22
N GLY A 56 -3.55 10.30 -12.53
CA GLY A 56 -4.90 10.41 -13.07
C GLY A 56 -5.92 10.11 -11.97
N GLN A 57 -6.92 9.26 -12.25
CA GLN A 57 -8.07 9.07 -11.35
C GLN A 57 -7.88 8.00 -10.26
N ILE A 58 -6.90 7.09 -10.41
CA ILE A 58 -6.74 5.94 -9.51
C ILE A 58 -5.24 5.74 -9.27
N ALA A 59 -4.82 5.80 -8.01
CA ALA A 59 -3.50 5.41 -7.58
C ALA A 59 -3.41 3.87 -7.55
N TYR A 60 -2.44 3.30 -8.24
CA TYR A 60 -2.16 1.85 -8.25
C TYR A 60 -0.65 1.64 -8.48
N ASP A 61 -0.15 0.45 -8.15
CA ASP A 61 1.30 0.18 -8.15
C ASP A 61 2.08 1.22 -7.31
N VAL A 62 1.55 1.51 -6.12
CA VAL A 62 2.09 2.48 -5.15
C VAL A 62 2.03 1.89 -3.75
N TYR A 63 2.97 2.26 -2.88
CA TYR A 63 2.86 2.00 -1.45
C TYR A 63 2.76 3.31 -0.67
N TYR A 64 2.16 3.22 0.51
CA TYR A 64 2.11 4.28 1.51
C TYR A 64 2.56 3.69 2.84
N LEU A 65 3.63 4.24 3.41
CA LEU A 65 4.19 3.85 4.69
C LEU A 65 3.90 4.95 5.70
N TYR A 66 3.13 4.61 6.72
CA TYR A 66 2.73 5.51 7.79
C TYR A 66 3.45 5.17 9.10
N GLY A 67 3.69 6.19 9.92
CA GLY A 67 4.33 6.03 11.23
C GLY A 67 3.41 5.37 12.27
N THR A 68 3.98 4.92 13.39
CA THR A 68 3.27 4.18 14.46
C THR A 68 2.15 4.95 15.15
N GLY A 69 2.12 6.28 15.00
CA GLY A 69 1.07 7.16 15.52
C GLY A 69 0.08 7.62 14.46
N ALA A 70 0.01 6.95 13.30
CA ALA A 70 -0.84 7.40 12.22
C ALA A 70 -2.33 7.24 12.54
N GLU A 71 -3.08 8.34 12.37
CA GLU A 71 -4.54 8.35 12.50
C GLU A 71 -5.16 8.29 11.11
N TRP A 72 -6.19 7.44 10.95
CA TRP A 72 -6.89 7.24 9.68
C TRP A 72 -8.11 8.15 9.61
N ASP A 73 -7.87 9.44 9.37
CA ASP A 73 -8.90 10.43 9.06
C ASP A 73 -8.89 10.80 7.56
N LEU A 74 -9.34 12.01 7.20
CA LEU A 74 -9.33 12.47 5.81
C LEU A 74 -7.92 12.66 5.24
N ASN A 75 -6.90 12.80 6.09
CA ASN A 75 -5.51 12.98 5.68
C ASN A 75 -4.57 12.18 6.61
N PRO A 76 -4.40 10.87 6.35
CA PRO A 76 -3.62 10.00 7.22
C PRO A 76 -2.20 10.52 7.44
N ALA A 77 -1.80 10.68 8.70
CA ALA A 77 -0.49 11.24 9.03
C ALA A 77 0.00 10.70 10.38
N PRO A 78 1.34 10.52 10.56
CA PRO A 78 2.39 10.97 9.66
C PRO A 78 2.68 9.97 8.54
N LEU A 79 2.62 10.43 7.29
CA LEU A 79 3.19 9.73 6.14
C LEU A 79 4.72 9.79 6.23
N VAL A 80 5.36 8.63 6.23
CA VAL A 80 6.82 8.47 6.34
C VAL A 80 7.43 8.42 4.96
N SER A 81 6.87 7.56 4.10
CA SER A 81 7.25 7.49 2.70
C SER A 81 6.13 6.95 1.84
N SER A 82 6.12 7.33 0.57
CA SER A 82 5.24 6.79 -0.45
C SER A 82 5.96 6.86 -1.78
N GLU A 83 5.87 5.82 -2.59
CA GLU A 83 6.52 5.77 -3.89
C GLU A 83 5.80 4.84 -4.87
N TYR A 84 6.05 5.06 -6.16
CA TYR A 84 5.65 4.20 -7.28
C TYR A 84 6.84 4.00 -8.25
N THR A 85 6.97 2.90 -8.96
CA THR A 85 6.27 1.61 -8.87
C THR A 85 6.75 0.83 -7.63
N ILE A 86 5.88 0.05 -6.96
CA ILE A 86 6.25 -0.65 -5.71
C ILE A 86 7.46 -1.56 -5.94
N LEU A 87 7.45 -2.31 -7.04
CA LEU A 87 8.54 -3.24 -7.39
C LEU A 87 9.87 -2.51 -7.60
N GLY A 88 9.84 -1.33 -8.22
CA GLY A 88 11.04 -0.50 -8.44
C GLY A 88 11.58 0.10 -7.15
N LYS A 89 10.73 0.24 -6.13
CA LYS A 89 11.00 1.00 -4.90
C LYS A 89 11.11 0.11 -3.66
N LYS A 90 11.08 -1.22 -3.83
CA LYS A 90 11.17 -2.21 -2.76
C LYS A 90 12.36 -2.04 -1.80
N ASN A 91 13.52 -1.62 -2.32
CA ASN A 91 14.71 -1.40 -1.47
C ASN A 91 14.52 -0.17 -0.58
N GLN A 92 13.98 0.93 -1.14
CA GLN A 92 13.65 2.13 -0.37
C GLN A 92 12.62 1.82 0.71
N LEU A 93 11.52 1.13 0.34
CA LEU A 93 10.50 0.72 1.28
C LEU A 93 11.07 -0.12 2.43
N ARG A 94 11.96 -1.07 2.12
CA ARG A 94 12.65 -1.87 3.15
C ARG A 94 13.50 -0.99 4.07
N ASP A 95 14.27 -0.07 3.52
CA ASP A 95 15.17 0.78 4.29
C ASP A 95 14.37 1.76 5.18
N ASP A 96 13.25 2.29 4.69
CA ASP A 96 12.32 3.13 5.47
C ASP A 96 11.63 2.35 6.60
N ILE A 97 11.20 1.11 6.33
CA ILE A 97 10.66 0.20 7.34
C ILE A 97 11.70 -0.06 8.44
N ASN A 98 12.95 -0.37 8.07
CA ASN A 98 14.01 -0.59 9.05
C ASN A 98 14.26 0.66 9.90
N GLY A 99 14.25 1.84 9.28
CA GLY A 99 14.33 3.13 9.98
C GLY A 99 13.22 3.31 11.01
N LEU A 100 11.97 2.96 10.70
CA LEU A 100 10.84 3.01 11.64
C LEU A 100 10.97 2.00 12.79
N LEU A 101 11.53 0.83 12.52
CA LEU A 101 11.73 -0.22 13.51
C LEU A 101 12.99 -0.02 14.36
N GLY A 102 13.85 0.94 14.00
CA GLY A 102 15.15 1.15 14.64
C GLY A 102 16.13 -0.01 14.41
N GLN A 103 16.08 -0.63 13.23
CA GLN A 103 16.90 -1.79 12.84
C GLN A 103 18.00 -1.42 11.83
#